data_AF-A0A953GKJ4-F1
#
_entry.id   AF-A0A953GKJ4-F1
#
_cell.length_a   1.000
_cell.length_b   1.000
_cell.length_c   1.000
_cell.angle_alpha   90.00
_cell.angle_beta   90.00
_cell.angle_gamma   90.00
#
_symmetry.space_group_name_H-M   'P 1'
#
loop_
_entity.id
_entity.type
_entity.pdbx_description
1 polymer ?
#
loop_
_entity_poly.entity_id
_entity_poly.type
_entity_poly.pdbx_seq_one_letter_code
_entity_poly.pdbx_strand_id
1 'polypeptide(L)'
;MSKENLAPVWSRAFDIDLDHAEGIYIHDTQGNRYMDFTSGIGVTNTGHAHPRVVKAIQDQAANMIHGQIGVVTGKAVVELTEQLKAVLPPALDTYFFSNSGAEAVEAAVKLAKQATGRTNIIVFEGSFHGRTHMTMAMTMSKYSYRVGYQPLPAGVFAAPYANCFHCPVCQRTHTVEQRAAVSASCPNDGGECCGYALDQLRLMFKTQTAPQETAAIVVEPVLGEGGYVVPPSSFLKGLRSLCDEHGILLVFDEVQTGFGRTGRFFALEHSGVIPDILIMAKGLASGMPLSGIASRREIMKKWLPGSHGGTYGPNLVSAAAAVATIKVMREEKLIENSAARGAQLMAGLRKLQAEFKQIGDVRGLGCMVATEFIDAQGKPDKAMTDKIVKLCADHKLLLLTCGPYQNVIRWIPPLVVNAEQIDEALRIFAAALDAAG
;
A
#
# COMPACT_ATOMS: atom_id res chain seq x y z
N MET A 1 -22.69 -14.58 -19.04
CA MET A 1 -21.64 -15.62 -18.91
C MET A 1 -21.71 -16.19 -17.49
N SER A 2 -21.73 -17.51 -17.30
CA SER A 2 -21.76 -18.11 -15.94
C SER A 2 -20.42 -17.93 -15.23
N LYS A 3 -20.45 -17.57 -13.93
CA LYS A 3 -19.26 -17.45 -13.06
C LYS A 3 -18.93 -18.77 -12.34
N GLU A 4 -19.69 -19.85 -12.56
CA GLU A 4 -19.58 -21.13 -11.84
C GLU A 4 -18.24 -21.85 -12.05
N ASN A 5 -17.56 -21.59 -13.17
CA ASN A 5 -16.25 -22.19 -13.48
C ASN A 5 -15.06 -21.46 -12.83
N LEU A 6 -15.30 -20.40 -12.04
CA LEU A 6 -14.25 -19.70 -11.31
C LEU A 6 -14.10 -20.26 -9.91
N ALA A 7 -12.86 -20.42 -9.45
CA ALA A 7 -12.58 -20.86 -8.09
C ALA A 7 -13.24 -19.91 -7.06
N PRO A 8 -13.92 -20.43 -6.03
CA PRO A 8 -14.67 -19.61 -5.08
C PRO A 8 -13.79 -18.80 -4.13
N VAL A 9 -12.46 -19.02 -4.15
CA VAL A 9 -11.49 -18.31 -3.31
C VAL A 9 -11.38 -16.81 -3.65
N TRP A 10 -11.75 -16.42 -4.87
CA TRP A 10 -11.79 -15.01 -5.26
C TRP A 10 -13.07 -14.33 -4.74
N SER A 11 -13.00 -13.83 -3.50
CA SER A 11 -14.06 -13.00 -2.93
C SER A 11 -14.31 -11.76 -3.79
N ARG A 12 -15.57 -11.49 -4.12
CA ARG A 12 -15.99 -10.30 -4.85
C ARG A 12 -16.56 -9.28 -3.85
N ALA A 13 -15.99 -8.08 -3.83
CA ALA A 13 -16.51 -6.98 -3.00
C ALA A 13 -17.84 -6.44 -3.55
N PHE A 14 -17.98 -6.44 -4.88
CA PHE A 14 -19.17 -6.02 -5.60
C PHE A 14 -19.50 -7.03 -6.69
N ASP A 15 -20.79 -7.28 -6.92
CA ASP A 15 -21.26 -8.10 -8.03
C ASP A 15 -21.62 -7.20 -9.22
N ILE A 16 -20.60 -6.76 -9.94
CA ILE A 16 -20.72 -5.88 -11.12
C ILE A 16 -20.19 -6.63 -12.33
N ASP A 17 -20.99 -6.72 -13.38
CA ASP A 17 -20.59 -7.27 -14.68
C ASP A 17 -19.96 -6.18 -15.54
N LEU A 18 -18.64 -6.08 -15.46
CA LEU A 18 -17.82 -5.04 -16.09
C LEU A 18 -17.91 -5.07 -17.62
N ASP A 19 -18.02 -3.89 -18.22
CA ASP A 19 -17.95 -3.67 -19.67
C ASP A 19 -16.66 -2.91 -20.04
N HIS A 20 -16.54 -1.64 -19.62
CA HIS A 20 -15.36 -0.82 -19.82
C HIS A 20 -15.14 0.14 -18.64
N ALA A 21 -14.01 0.85 -18.64
CA ALA A 21 -13.68 1.83 -17.61
C ALA A 21 -12.83 2.96 -18.18
N GLU A 22 -13.03 4.17 -17.67
CA GLU A 22 -12.29 5.37 -18.08
C GLU A 22 -12.14 6.36 -16.91
N GLY A 23 -10.96 6.96 -16.77
CA GLY A 23 -10.70 7.93 -15.69
C GLY A 23 -10.97 7.33 -14.31
N ILE A 24 -11.96 7.86 -13.59
CA ILE A 24 -12.39 7.33 -12.27
C ILE A 24 -13.63 6.44 -12.34
N TYR A 25 -14.14 6.13 -13.53
CA TYR A 25 -15.43 5.45 -13.69
C TYR A 25 -15.27 4.03 -14.22
N ILE A 26 -16.11 3.14 -13.69
CA ILE A 26 -16.33 1.80 -14.20
C ILE A 26 -17.76 1.73 -14.74
N HIS A 27 -17.93 1.10 -15.90
CA HIS A 27 -19.22 0.88 -16.55
C HIS A 27 -19.56 -0.60 -16.54
N ASP A 28 -20.80 -0.92 -16.18
CA ASP A 28 -21.32 -2.28 -16.29
C ASP A 28 -22.02 -2.52 -17.63
N THR A 29 -22.27 -3.79 -17.94
CA THR A 29 -22.94 -4.24 -19.17
C THR A 29 -24.40 -3.76 -19.30
N GLN A 30 -24.98 -3.18 -18.25
CA GLN A 30 -26.32 -2.57 -18.26
C GLN A 30 -26.26 -1.04 -18.45
N GLY A 31 -25.06 -0.47 -18.60
CA GLY A 31 -24.84 0.96 -18.79
C GLY A 31 -24.80 1.78 -17.49
N ASN A 32 -24.82 1.15 -16.31
CA ASN A 32 -24.60 1.90 -15.07
C ASN A 32 -23.14 2.35 -14.97
N ARG A 33 -22.94 3.56 -14.47
CA ARG A 33 -21.62 4.16 -14.22
C ARG A 33 -21.35 4.25 -12.72
N TYR A 34 -20.19 3.77 -12.28
CA TYR A 34 -19.77 3.76 -10.88
C TYR A 34 -18.49 4.57 -10.69
N MET A 35 -18.45 5.44 -9.67
CA MET A 35 -17.23 6.09 -9.20
C MET A 35 -16.35 5.06 -8.50
N ASP A 36 -15.21 4.74 -9.09
CA ASP A 36 -14.26 3.78 -8.56
C ASP A 36 -13.28 4.44 -7.59
N PHE A 37 -13.63 4.45 -6.31
CA PHE A 37 -12.73 4.86 -5.23
C PHE A 37 -11.92 3.69 -4.66
N THR A 38 -11.87 2.57 -5.40
CA THR A 38 -11.05 1.40 -5.12
C THR A 38 -9.75 1.39 -5.92
N SER A 39 -9.75 2.01 -7.11
CA SER A 39 -8.65 2.00 -8.10
C SER A 39 -8.01 0.63 -8.32
N GLY A 40 -8.81 -0.44 -8.26
CA GLY A 40 -8.29 -1.81 -8.31
C GLY A 40 -7.32 -2.13 -7.16
N ILE A 41 -7.59 -1.61 -5.96
CA ILE A 41 -6.75 -1.70 -4.76
C ILE A 41 -5.46 -0.86 -4.90
N GLY A 42 -5.56 0.39 -5.39
CA GLY A 42 -4.43 1.32 -5.51
C GLY A 42 -3.52 1.09 -6.71
N VAL A 43 -4.05 0.49 -7.77
CA VAL A 43 -3.32 0.10 -8.98
C VAL A 43 -3.47 1.14 -10.09
N THR A 44 -4.69 1.59 -10.38
CA THR A 44 -4.97 2.47 -11.53
C THR A 44 -4.74 3.94 -11.20
N ASN A 45 -3.53 4.29 -10.75
CA ASN A 45 -3.19 5.65 -10.31
C ASN A 45 -3.41 6.72 -11.39
N THR A 46 -3.15 6.42 -12.67
CA THR A 46 -3.44 7.35 -13.79
C THR A 46 -4.91 7.34 -14.25
N GLY A 47 -5.79 6.65 -13.53
CA GLY A 47 -7.15 6.35 -14.01
C GLY A 47 -7.19 5.16 -14.98
N HIS A 48 -8.40 4.65 -15.18
CA HIS A 48 -8.67 3.56 -16.11
C HIS A 48 -8.40 3.98 -17.55
N ALA A 49 -7.79 3.07 -18.32
CA ALA A 49 -7.55 3.22 -19.76
C ALA A 49 -6.89 4.54 -20.20
N HIS A 50 -5.96 5.07 -19.38
CA HIS A 50 -5.29 6.35 -19.70
C HIS A 50 -4.67 6.32 -21.13
N PRO A 51 -5.03 7.25 -22.04
CA PRO A 51 -4.70 7.13 -23.46
C PRO A 51 -3.21 6.95 -23.77
N ARG A 52 -2.35 7.64 -23.03
CA ARG A 52 -0.88 7.55 -23.18
C ARG A 52 -0.32 6.21 -22.72
N VAL A 53 -0.90 5.59 -21.69
CA VAL A 53 -0.49 4.27 -21.19
C VAL A 53 -0.96 3.19 -22.16
N VAL A 54 -2.22 3.29 -22.62
CA VAL A 54 -2.78 2.39 -23.63
C VAL A 54 -1.96 2.39 -24.92
N LYS A 55 -1.59 3.58 -25.42
CA LYS A 55 -0.75 3.70 -26.62
C LYS A 55 0.61 3.04 -26.45
N ALA A 56 1.27 3.24 -25.30
CA ALA A 56 2.56 2.61 -25.01
C ALA A 56 2.47 1.08 -24.95
N ILE A 57 1.38 0.54 -24.39
CA ILE A 57 1.08 -0.90 -24.38
C ILE A 57 0.92 -1.42 -25.81
N GLN A 58 0.08 -0.77 -26.62
CA GLN A 58 -0.18 -1.17 -28.01
C GLN A 58 1.10 -1.17 -28.86
N ASP A 59 1.90 -0.10 -28.77
CA ASP A 59 3.14 0.04 -29.54
C ASP A 59 4.18 -1.02 -29.15
N GLN A 60 4.36 -1.27 -27.85
CA GLN A 60 5.29 -2.28 -27.39
C GLN A 60 4.81 -3.70 -27.74
N ALA A 61 3.52 -3.97 -27.62
CA ALA A 61 2.95 -5.27 -27.97
C ALA A 61 3.07 -5.58 -29.47
N ALA A 62 2.89 -4.58 -30.34
CA ALA A 62 3.09 -4.71 -31.79
C ALA A 62 4.57 -4.96 -32.17
N ASN A 63 5.51 -4.49 -31.36
CA ASN A 63 6.94 -4.70 -31.57
C ASN A 63 7.43 -6.05 -30.99
N MET A 64 7.35 -6.22 -29.67
CA MET A 64 7.71 -7.46 -28.99
C MET A 64 7.05 -7.56 -27.62
N ILE A 65 6.29 -8.63 -27.41
CA ILE A 65 5.57 -8.86 -26.14
C ILE A 65 6.54 -9.30 -25.03
N HIS A 66 7.47 -10.20 -25.35
CA HIS A 66 8.32 -10.84 -24.35
C HIS A 66 9.71 -11.16 -24.89
N GLY A 67 10.72 -10.76 -24.12
CA GLY A 67 12.09 -11.24 -24.21
C GLY A 67 12.64 -11.29 -22.78
N GLN A 68 12.89 -12.49 -22.27
CA GLN A 68 13.27 -12.70 -20.88
C GLN A 68 14.61 -12.00 -20.58
N ILE A 69 14.69 -11.27 -19.46
CA ILE A 69 15.82 -10.34 -19.16
C ILE A 69 17.19 -11.02 -19.01
N GLY A 70 17.22 -12.29 -18.63
CA GLY A 70 18.44 -13.10 -18.58
C GLY A 70 18.90 -13.60 -19.94
N VAL A 71 18.05 -13.52 -20.97
CA VAL A 71 18.38 -13.87 -22.37
C VAL A 71 18.67 -12.61 -23.19
N VAL A 72 17.80 -11.59 -23.09
CA VAL A 72 17.92 -10.32 -23.84
C VAL A 72 17.44 -9.13 -23.01
N THR A 73 18.02 -7.96 -23.25
CA THR A 73 17.62 -6.70 -22.60
C THR A 73 16.85 -5.82 -23.57
N GLY A 74 15.57 -5.55 -23.28
CA GLY A 74 14.74 -4.66 -24.08
C GLY A 74 14.88 -3.18 -23.69
N LYS A 75 14.73 -2.28 -24.68
CA LYS A 75 14.81 -0.82 -24.50
C LYS A 75 13.87 -0.29 -23.41
N ALA A 76 12.63 -0.78 -23.34
CA ALA A 76 11.64 -0.34 -22.35
C ALA A 76 12.10 -0.58 -20.90
N VAL A 77 12.86 -1.66 -20.64
CA VAL A 77 13.40 -1.95 -19.30
C VAL A 77 14.48 -0.95 -18.92
N VAL A 78 15.37 -0.63 -19.86
CA VAL A 78 16.42 0.39 -19.63
C VAL A 78 15.79 1.75 -19.39
N GLU A 79 14.83 2.15 -20.22
CA GLU A 79 14.10 3.41 -20.03
C GLU A 79 13.36 3.47 -18.70
N LEU A 80 12.79 2.34 -18.25
CA LEU A 80 12.16 2.26 -16.93
C LEU A 80 13.16 2.56 -15.81
N THR A 81 14.39 2.03 -15.89
CA THR A 81 15.42 2.36 -14.88
C THR A 81 15.76 3.85 -14.86
N GLU A 82 15.78 4.52 -16.02
CA GLU A 82 16.03 5.97 -16.08
C GLU A 82 14.85 6.78 -15.53
N GLN A 83 13.60 6.37 -15.79
CA GLN A 83 12.44 7.01 -15.19
C GLN A 83 12.42 6.84 -13.66
N LEU A 84 12.80 5.67 -13.15
CA LEU A 84 12.86 5.39 -11.72
C LEU A 84 13.95 6.20 -11.02
N LYS A 85 15.14 6.35 -11.62
CA LYS A 85 16.21 7.23 -11.10
C LYS A 85 15.75 8.68 -10.91
N ALA A 86 14.82 9.15 -11.74
CA ALA A 86 14.32 10.52 -11.66
C ALA A 86 13.34 10.76 -10.50
N VAL A 87 12.80 9.70 -9.88
CA VAL A 87 11.75 9.79 -8.83
C VAL A 87 12.12 9.11 -7.52
N LEU A 88 13.18 8.28 -7.51
CA LEU A 88 13.71 7.65 -6.31
C LEU A 88 14.88 8.46 -5.71
N PRO A 89 15.14 8.32 -4.40
CA PRO A 89 16.37 8.84 -3.80
C PRO A 89 17.62 8.34 -4.55
N PRO A 90 18.65 9.19 -4.78
CA PRO A 90 19.84 8.81 -5.54
C PRO A 90 20.59 7.58 -5.04
N ALA A 91 20.44 7.24 -3.75
CA ALA A 91 21.04 6.06 -3.15
C ALA A 91 20.41 4.74 -3.65
N LEU A 92 19.17 4.75 -4.13
CA LEU A 92 18.44 3.58 -4.63
C LEU A 92 18.59 3.48 -6.15
N ASP A 93 19.80 3.15 -6.59
CA ASP A 93 20.27 3.28 -7.98
C ASP A 93 20.23 1.97 -8.79
N THR A 94 19.91 0.84 -8.15
CA THR A 94 19.98 -0.49 -8.75
C THR A 94 18.65 -1.23 -8.57
N TYR A 95 18.14 -1.82 -9.66
CA TYR A 95 16.78 -2.34 -9.74
C TYR A 95 16.73 -3.84 -10.06
N PHE A 96 15.76 -4.53 -9.49
CA PHE A 96 15.31 -5.85 -9.93
C PHE A 96 13.79 -5.80 -10.13
N PHE A 97 13.27 -6.48 -11.15
CA PHE A 97 11.86 -6.45 -11.48
C PHE A 97 11.22 -7.84 -11.48
N SER A 98 9.94 -7.89 -11.12
CA SER A 98 9.08 -9.07 -11.13
C SER A 98 7.65 -8.68 -11.55
N ASN A 99 6.64 -9.51 -11.27
CA ASN A 99 5.27 -9.32 -11.77
C ASN A 99 4.32 -8.81 -10.69
N SER A 100 4.40 -9.39 -9.49
CA SER A 100 3.51 -9.11 -8.37
C SER A 100 4.26 -8.48 -7.19
N GLY A 101 3.53 -7.72 -6.36
CA GLY A 101 4.11 -7.18 -5.12
C GLY A 101 4.67 -8.29 -4.21
N ALA A 102 4.02 -9.46 -4.16
CA ALA A 102 4.49 -10.59 -3.37
C ALA A 102 5.84 -11.13 -3.85
N GLU A 103 6.05 -11.25 -5.16
CA GLU A 103 7.37 -11.63 -5.71
C GLU A 103 8.45 -10.58 -5.41
N ALA A 104 8.10 -9.28 -5.41
CA ALA A 104 9.04 -8.23 -5.05
C ALA A 104 9.40 -8.24 -3.56
N VAL A 105 8.45 -8.58 -2.67
CA VAL A 105 8.75 -8.83 -1.26
C VAL A 105 9.66 -10.05 -1.10
N GLU A 106 9.38 -11.15 -1.79
CA GLU A 106 10.28 -12.31 -1.76
C GLU A 106 11.68 -11.99 -2.28
N ALA A 107 11.77 -11.20 -3.35
CA ALA A 107 13.04 -10.68 -3.87
C ALA A 107 13.80 -9.86 -2.80
N ALA A 108 13.13 -8.94 -2.12
CA ALA A 108 13.73 -8.13 -1.04
C ALA A 108 14.24 -9.01 0.11
N VAL A 109 13.45 -10.00 0.55
CA VAL A 109 13.85 -10.95 1.59
C VAL A 109 15.07 -11.75 1.16
N LYS A 110 15.07 -12.31 -0.06
CA LYS A 110 16.19 -13.09 -0.58
C LYS A 110 17.46 -12.25 -0.71
N LEU A 111 17.34 -11.02 -1.22
CA LEU A 111 18.45 -10.07 -1.29
C LEU A 111 18.99 -9.77 0.10
N ALA A 112 18.12 -9.46 1.07
CA ALA A 112 18.54 -9.13 2.42
C ALA A 112 19.29 -10.29 3.09
N LYS A 113 18.79 -11.52 2.96
CA LYS A 113 19.45 -12.72 3.51
C LYS A 113 20.82 -12.95 2.90
N GLN A 114 20.96 -12.88 1.57
CA GLN A 114 22.26 -13.05 0.93
C GLN A 114 23.23 -11.91 1.24
N ALA A 115 22.75 -10.66 1.29
CA ALA A 115 23.58 -9.49 1.54
C ALA A 115 24.14 -9.43 2.96
N THR A 116 23.44 -10.02 3.93
CA THR A 116 23.80 -10.01 5.35
C THR A 116 24.36 -11.34 5.86
N GLY A 117 24.07 -12.46 5.18
CA GLY A 117 24.32 -13.80 5.70
C GLY A 117 23.40 -14.22 6.85
N ARG A 118 22.32 -13.46 7.09
CA ARG A 118 21.39 -13.64 8.21
C ARG A 118 20.04 -14.17 7.71
N THR A 119 19.21 -14.73 8.60
CA THR A 119 18.02 -15.50 8.18
C THR A 119 16.70 -14.92 8.66
N ASN A 120 16.69 -14.19 9.77
CA ASN A 120 15.47 -13.75 10.42
C ASN A 120 14.96 -12.44 9.82
N ILE A 121 13.64 -12.29 9.77
CA ILE A 121 12.94 -11.13 9.25
C ILE A 121 11.98 -10.62 10.33
N ILE A 122 11.99 -9.32 10.56
CA ILE A 122 11.03 -8.66 11.43
C ILE A 122 10.01 -7.93 10.55
N VAL A 123 8.73 -8.15 10.85
CA VAL A 123 7.57 -7.46 10.27
C VAL A 123 6.75 -6.85 11.40
N PHE A 124 5.64 -6.21 11.06
CA PHE A 124 4.81 -5.51 12.05
C PHE A 124 3.39 -6.04 12.10
N GLU A 125 2.77 -5.97 13.28
CA GLU A 125 1.32 -6.17 13.46
C GLU A 125 0.53 -5.27 12.49
N GLY A 126 -0.51 -5.81 11.87
CA GLY A 126 -1.28 -5.08 10.86
C GLY A 126 -0.70 -5.09 9.44
N SER A 127 0.53 -5.60 9.23
CA SER A 127 1.17 -5.63 7.91
C SER A 127 0.46 -6.51 6.88
N PHE A 128 0.58 -6.17 5.60
CA PHE A 128 0.23 -7.04 4.47
C PHE A 128 1.30 -7.00 3.39
N HIS A 129 1.98 -8.13 3.22
CA HIS A 129 3.10 -8.25 2.30
C HIS A 129 2.83 -9.21 1.13
N GLY A 130 1.67 -9.89 1.12
CA GLY A 130 1.27 -10.76 0.01
C GLY A 130 0.68 -12.09 0.46
N ARG A 131 0.58 -13.02 -0.49
CA ARG A 131 -0.11 -14.31 -0.33
C ARG A 131 0.70 -15.53 -0.81
N THR A 132 1.95 -15.35 -1.22
CA THR A 132 2.89 -16.47 -1.38
C THR A 132 3.30 -17.00 0.00
N HIS A 133 3.88 -18.21 0.12
CA HIS A 133 4.17 -18.79 1.43
C HIS A 133 5.01 -17.88 2.35
N MET A 134 6.08 -17.26 1.84
CA MET A 134 6.91 -16.34 2.63
C MET A 134 6.16 -15.05 2.97
N THR A 135 5.47 -14.45 1.99
CA THR A 135 4.75 -13.19 2.22
C THR A 135 3.50 -13.35 3.09
N MET A 136 2.92 -14.54 3.09
CA MET A 136 1.87 -14.97 4.00
C MET A 136 2.39 -15.13 5.43
N ALA A 137 3.62 -15.65 5.61
CA ALA A 137 4.29 -15.68 6.91
C ALA A 137 4.55 -14.27 7.45
N MET A 138 4.82 -13.32 6.56
CA MET A 138 5.06 -11.90 6.86
C MET A 138 3.78 -11.08 7.08
N THR A 139 2.62 -11.57 6.67
CA THR A 139 1.36 -10.82 6.74
C THR A 139 0.70 -10.96 8.11
N MET A 140 0.48 -9.83 8.80
CA MET A 140 -0.12 -9.77 10.14
C MET A 140 -1.42 -8.94 10.21
N SER A 141 -2.01 -8.61 9.06
CA SER A 141 -3.24 -7.81 8.96
C SER A 141 -4.51 -8.59 9.31
N LYS A 142 -4.63 -9.86 8.85
CA LYS A 142 -5.80 -10.72 9.09
C LYS A 142 -5.42 -12.20 9.10
N TYR A 143 -6.07 -12.98 9.97
CA TYR A 143 -5.84 -14.43 10.05
C TYR A 143 -6.34 -15.19 8.81
N SER A 144 -7.36 -14.67 8.11
CA SER A 144 -7.97 -15.32 6.94
C SER A 144 -7.00 -15.50 5.76
N TYR A 145 -5.92 -14.73 5.72
CA TYR A 145 -4.86 -14.90 4.73
C TYR A 145 -3.95 -16.11 5.01
N ARG A 146 -4.04 -16.71 6.21
CA ARG A 146 -3.09 -17.71 6.74
C ARG A 146 -3.76 -19.01 7.19
N VAL A 147 -5.04 -18.95 7.56
CA VAL A 147 -5.78 -20.11 8.08
C VAL A 147 -5.81 -21.25 7.05
N GLY A 148 -5.50 -22.46 7.50
CA GLY A 148 -5.45 -23.66 6.63
C GLY A 148 -4.17 -23.86 5.83
N TYR A 149 -3.20 -22.92 5.86
CA TYR A 149 -1.93 -23.01 5.10
C TYR A 149 -0.69 -23.28 5.98
N GLN A 150 -0.87 -23.60 7.27
CA GLN A 150 0.23 -23.85 8.19
C GLN A 150 0.85 -25.25 7.97
N PRO A 151 2.16 -25.44 8.26
CA PRO A 151 3.11 -24.47 8.80
C PRO A 151 3.68 -23.51 7.74
N LEU A 152 3.75 -22.22 8.08
CA LEU A 152 4.40 -21.20 7.24
C LEU A 152 5.92 -21.16 7.47
N PRO A 153 6.72 -20.60 6.52
CA PRO A 153 8.16 -20.42 6.70
C PRO A 153 8.55 -19.78 8.04
N ALA A 154 9.52 -20.39 8.71
CA ALA A 154 10.03 -19.92 10.01
C ALA A 154 10.96 -18.69 9.87
N GLY A 155 11.37 -18.12 11.01
CA GLY A 155 12.27 -16.97 11.06
C GLY A 155 11.59 -15.63 10.74
N VAL A 156 10.28 -15.54 10.94
CA VAL A 156 9.51 -14.29 10.83
C VAL A 156 8.98 -13.92 12.21
N PHE A 157 9.30 -12.71 12.65
CA PHE A 157 8.90 -12.16 13.96
C PHE A 157 8.04 -10.91 13.74
N ALA A 158 6.96 -10.77 14.51
CA ALA A 158 6.04 -9.63 14.40
C ALA A 158 6.18 -8.70 15.60
N ALA A 159 6.55 -7.45 15.35
CA ALA A 159 6.62 -6.39 16.35
C ALA A 159 5.36 -5.50 16.29
N PRO A 160 4.97 -4.81 17.39
CA PRO A 160 3.89 -3.85 17.33
C PRO A 160 4.18 -2.71 16.35
N TYR A 161 3.18 -2.32 15.55
CA TYR A 161 3.27 -1.11 14.71
C TYR A 161 2.88 0.13 15.52
N ALA A 162 3.44 1.30 15.16
CA ALA A 162 3.06 2.56 15.78
C ALA A 162 1.68 3.05 15.29
N ASN A 163 0.62 2.50 15.87
CA ASN A 163 -0.76 2.91 15.65
C ASN A 163 -1.23 3.85 16.77
N CYS A 164 -1.19 5.17 16.52
CA CYS A 164 -1.56 6.20 17.49
C CYS A 164 -2.98 5.99 18.07
N PHE A 165 -3.97 5.61 17.25
CA PHE A 165 -5.36 5.45 17.68
C PHE A 165 -5.58 4.20 18.55
N HIS A 166 -4.87 3.09 18.27
CA HIS A 166 -5.01 1.82 18.99
C HIS A 166 -3.84 1.45 19.91
N CYS A 167 -2.88 2.34 20.13
CA CYS A 167 -1.76 2.03 21.00
C CYS A 167 -2.24 1.71 22.44
N PRO A 168 -1.70 0.65 23.09
CA PRO A 168 -2.12 0.23 24.43
C PRO A 168 -2.03 1.34 25.49
N VAL A 169 -1.06 2.25 25.36
CA VAL A 169 -0.93 3.41 26.25
C VAL A 169 -2.13 4.34 26.06
N CYS A 170 -2.33 4.80 24.83
CA CYS A 170 -3.44 5.70 24.48
C CYS A 170 -4.81 5.09 24.81
N GLN A 171 -5.02 3.79 24.57
CA GLN A 171 -6.29 3.11 24.88
C GLN A 171 -6.65 3.09 26.37
N ARG A 172 -5.66 3.13 27.28
CA ARG A 172 -5.89 3.11 28.72
C ARG A 172 -6.02 4.50 29.33
N THR A 173 -5.45 5.51 28.69
CA THR A 173 -5.30 6.86 29.26
C THR A 173 -6.13 7.94 28.57
N HIS A 174 -6.65 7.69 27.37
CA HIS A 174 -7.34 8.70 26.56
C HIS A 174 -8.75 8.27 26.12
N THR A 175 -9.67 9.23 26.01
CA THR A 175 -10.98 9.03 25.37
C THR A 175 -10.83 8.80 23.86
N VAL A 176 -11.90 8.36 23.18
CA VAL A 176 -11.92 8.18 21.72
C VAL A 176 -11.46 9.45 21.00
N GLU A 177 -12.01 10.60 21.38
CA GLU A 177 -11.73 11.90 20.76
C GLU A 177 -10.27 12.30 20.95
N GLN A 178 -9.72 12.06 22.14
CA GLN A 178 -8.31 12.32 22.43
C GLN A 178 -7.39 11.40 21.62
N ARG A 179 -7.73 10.12 21.47
CA ARG A 179 -6.98 9.18 20.61
C ARG A 179 -7.03 9.61 19.15
N ALA A 180 -8.19 10.06 18.66
CA ALA A 180 -8.34 10.60 17.30
C ALA A 180 -7.48 11.87 17.11
N ALA A 181 -7.44 12.76 18.11
CA ALA A 181 -6.59 13.94 18.07
C ALA A 181 -5.08 13.59 18.03
N VAL A 182 -4.65 12.57 18.79
CA VAL A 182 -3.28 12.04 18.72
C VAL A 182 -3.00 11.43 17.34
N SER A 183 -3.91 10.61 16.80
CA SER A 183 -3.80 10.04 15.44
C SER A 183 -3.70 11.13 14.36
N ALA A 184 -4.52 12.18 14.47
CA ALA A 184 -4.53 13.30 13.53
C ALA A 184 -3.27 14.18 13.60
N SER A 185 -2.63 14.26 14.77
CA SER A 185 -1.39 15.02 15.01
C SER A 185 -0.12 14.15 14.94
N CYS A 186 -0.26 12.86 14.63
CA CYS A 186 0.77 11.83 14.68
C CYS A 186 2.02 12.09 13.79
N PRO A 187 2.13 13.05 12.82
CA PRO A 187 3.46 13.44 12.34
C PRO A 187 4.28 14.29 13.32
N ASN A 188 3.73 14.77 14.44
CA ASN A 188 4.45 15.59 15.42
C ASN A 188 5.15 14.72 16.48
N ASP A 189 6.49 14.75 16.45
CA ASP A 189 7.47 13.88 17.13
C ASP A 189 7.48 13.90 18.69
N GLY A 190 6.37 14.18 19.38
CA GLY A 190 6.37 14.53 20.82
C GLY A 190 5.60 13.63 21.81
N GLY A 191 5.03 12.49 21.39
CA GLY A 191 4.12 11.70 22.24
C GLY A 191 4.69 10.38 22.80
N GLU A 192 4.45 10.11 24.09
CA GLU A 192 4.77 8.85 24.81
C GLU A 192 4.17 7.59 24.14
N CYS A 193 3.08 7.76 23.40
CA CYS A 193 2.29 6.68 22.82
C CYS A 193 3.03 5.89 21.71
N CYS A 194 3.91 6.53 20.95
CA CYS A 194 4.56 5.86 19.81
C CYS A 194 5.94 5.27 20.11
N GLY A 195 6.54 5.61 21.25
CA GLY A 195 7.77 4.98 21.74
C GLY A 195 7.60 3.49 22.04
N TYR A 196 6.39 3.09 22.47
CA TYR A 196 6.07 1.71 22.84
C TYR A 196 6.49 0.67 21.77
N ALA A 197 6.19 0.93 20.49
CA ALA A 197 6.53 0.01 19.41
C ALA A 197 8.05 -0.21 19.29
N LEU A 198 8.83 0.87 19.45
CA LEU A 198 10.30 0.83 19.43
C LEU A 198 10.87 0.15 20.68
N ASP A 199 10.24 0.31 21.84
CA ASP A 199 10.62 -0.38 23.07
C ASP A 199 10.37 -1.88 22.97
N GLN A 200 9.23 -2.28 22.41
CA GLN A 200 8.91 -3.69 22.18
C GLN A 200 9.85 -4.32 21.15
N LEU A 201 10.26 -3.59 20.12
CA LEU A 201 11.27 -4.06 19.18
C LEU A 201 12.63 -4.26 19.87
N ARG A 202 13.06 -3.37 20.77
CA ARG A 202 14.27 -3.56 21.58
C ARG A 202 14.17 -4.78 22.49
N LEU A 203 13.02 -5.00 23.12
CA LEU A 203 12.77 -6.18 23.94
C LEU A 203 12.81 -7.46 23.09
N MET A 204 12.25 -7.43 21.88
CA MET A 204 12.28 -8.56 20.94
C MET A 204 13.71 -8.97 20.60
N PHE A 205 14.62 -8.00 20.41
CA PHE A 205 16.04 -8.28 20.20
C PHE A 205 16.74 -9.01 21.35
N LYS A 206 16.17 -8.96 22.56
CA LYS A 206 16.69 -9.66 23.74
C LYS A 206 16.00 -11.00 24.01
N THR A 207 14.81 -11.22 23.45
CA THR A 207 13.92 -12.31 23.89
C THR A 207 13.50 -13.27 22.79
N GLN A 208 13.47 -12.85 21.53
CA GLN A 208 12.89 -13.64 20.43
C GLN A 208 13.85 -13.84 19.26
N THR A 209 14.56 -12.80 18.84
CA THR A 209 15.48 -12.87 17.70
C THR A 209 16.72 -12.04 17.95
N ALA A 210 17.90 -12.62 17.74
CA ALA A 210 19.14 -11.89 17.97
C ALA A 210 19.44 -10.94 16.80
N PRO A 211 19.92 -9.71 17.03
CA PRO A 211 20.26 -8.79 15.95
C PRO A 211 21.24 -9.37 14.92
N GLN A 212 22.22 -10.17 15.37
CA GLN A 212 23.20 -10.83 14.49
C GLN A 212 22.62 -11.93 13.59
N GLU A 213 21.40 -12.41 13.86
CA GLU A 213 20.67 -13.37 13.02
C GLU A 213 19.56 -12.71 12.19
N THR A 214 19.32 -11.40 12.39
CA THR A 214 18.26 -10.65 11.74
C THR A 214 18.77 -9.97 10.48
N ALA A 215 18.26 -10.37 9.33
CA ALA A 215 18.62 -9.85 8.02
C ALA A 215 17.96 -8.51 7.74
N ALA A 216 16.65 -8.40 8.02
CA ALA A 216 15.89 -7.21 7.70
C ALA A 216 14.73 -6.93 8.65
N ILE A 217 14.42 -5.64 8.79
CA ILE A 217 13.13 -5.13 9.25
C ILE A 217 12.36 -4.68 8.00
N VAL A 218 11.20 -5.28 7.74
CA VAL A 218 10.32 -4.96 6.61
C VAL A 218 9.09 -4.23 7.14
N VAL A 219 8.82 -3.03 6.61
CA VAL A 219 7.76 -2.15 7.10
C VAL A 219 7.07 -1.44 5.95
N GLU A 220 5.74 -1.32 6.01
CA GLU A 220 5.00 -0.39 5.16
C GLU A 220 5.10 1.03 5.80
N PRO A 221 5.54 2.07 5.07
CA PRO A 221 5.61 3.43 5.63
C PRO A 221 4.25 3.98 6.07
N VAL A 222 3.17 3.46 5.49
CA VAL A 222 1.78 3.58 5.95
C VAL A 222 1.14 2.21 5.76
N LEU A 223 0.55 1.62 6.79
CA LEU A 223 -0.08 0.29 6.66
C LEU A 223 -1.23 0.33 5.67
N GLY A 224 -1.22 -0.54 4.66
CA GLY A 224 -2.31 -0.68 3.69
C GLY A 224 -3.50 -1.45 4.26
N GLU A 225 -3.54 -2.77 4.05
CA GLU A 225 -4.64 -3.62 4.52
C GLU A 225 -4.86 -3.57 6.04
N GLY A 226 -3.83 -3.17 6.80
CA GLY A 226 -3.89 -2.96 8.25
C GLY A 226 -4.77 -1.80 8.71
N GLY A 227 -5.20 -0.91 7.80
CA GLY A 227 -6.17 0.14 8.11
C GLY A 227 -5.72 1.57 7.78
N TYR A 228 -4.81 1.78 6.82
CA TYR A 228 -4.27 3.10 6.43
C TYR A 228 -3.71 3.86 7.62
N VAL A 229 -2.96 3.14 8.45
CA VAL A 229 -2.35 3.68 9.67
C VAL A 229 -1.06 4.40 9.29
N VAL A 230 -1.04 5.71 9.53
CA VAL A 230 0.14 6.56 9.34
C VAL A 230 0.93 6.56 10.66
N PRO A 231 2.15 5.99 10.70
CA PRO A 231 2.98 6.05 11.89
C PRO A 231 3.58 7.46 12.04
N PRO A 232 4.05 7.84 13.23
CA PRO A 232 4.85 9.05 13.37
C PRO A 232 6.20 8.91 12.67
N SER A 233 6.73 10.03 12.19
CA SER A 233 8.06 10.07 11.59
C SER A 233 9.15 9.58 12.53
N SER A 234 9.03 9.86 13.84
CA SER A 234 9.93 9.35 14.88
C SER A 234 10.01 7.82 14.93
N PHE A 235 8.92 7.09 14.62
CA PHE A 235 8.94 5.62 14.57
C PHE A 235 9.84 5.13 13.42
N LEU A 236 9.63 5.65 12.20
CA LEU A 236 10.44 5.26 11.03
C LEU A 236 11.91 5.66 11.20
N LYS A 237 12.18 6.85 11.77
CA LYS A 237 13.54 7.28 12.14
C LYS A 237 14.16 6.35 13.18
N GLY A 238 13.39 5.91 14.17
CA GLY A 238 13.83 4.95 15.18
C GLY A 238 14.16 3.58 14.60
N LEU A 239 13.38 3.09 13.63
CA LEU A 239 13.70 1.86 12.88
C LEU A 239 15.02 2.00 12.12
N ARG A 240 15.24 3.14 11.44
CA ARG A 240 16.50 3.43 10.75
C ARG A 240 17.69 3.39 11.71
N SER A 241 17.60 4.08 12.86
CA SER A 241 18.67 4.07 13.86
C SER A 241 18.99 2.66 14.38
N LEU A 242 17.98 1.85 14.66
CA LEU A 242 18.17 0.45 15.10
C LEU A 242 18.81 -0.42 14.01
N CYS A 243 18.39 -0.22 12.76
CA CYS A 243 18.98 -0.91 11.62
C CYS A 243 20.46 -0.55 11.46
N ASP A 244 20.82 0.73 11.60
CA ASP A 244 22.20 1.21 11.52
C ASP A 244 23.06 0.67 12.67
N GLU A 245 22.52 0.68 13.90
CA GLU A 245 23.21 0.17 15.10
C GLU A 245 23.58 -1.32 14.98
N HIS A 246 22.70 -2.13 14.38
CA HIS A 246 22.85 -3.59 14.35
C HIS A 246 23.26 -4.17 12.98
N GLY A 247 23.43 -3.30 11.97
CA GLY A 247 23.67 -3.72 10.59
C GLY A 247 22.53 -4.58 10.01
N ILE A 248 21.29 -4.31 10.43
CA ILE A 248 20.07 -4.94 9.91
C ILE A 248 19.59 -4.08 8.74
N LEU A 249 19.16 -4.69 7.63
CA LEU A 249 18.65 -3.91 6.51
C LEU A 249 17.23 -3.40 6.79
N LEU A 250 16.98 -2.12 6.55
CA LEU A 250 15.65 -1.53 6.55
C LEU A 250 15.02 -1.69 5.17
N VAL A 251 13.83 -2.27 5.11
CA VAL A 251 13.08 -2.47 3.87
C VAL A 251 11.75 -1.76 3.96
N PHE A 252 11.51 -0.83 3.04
CA PHE A 252 10.19 -0.20 2.91
C PHE A 252 9.37 -0.91 1.84
N ASP A 253 8.22 -1.43 2.26
CA ASP A 253 7.20 -1.92 1.36
C ASP A 253 6.31 -0.76 0.90
N GLU A 254 6.64 -0.20 -0.26
CA GLU A 254 5.90 0.88 -0.90
C GLU A 254 4.99 0.37 -2.02
N VAL A 255 4.63 -0.92 -2.00
CA VAL A 255 3.73 -1.51 -3.00
C VAL A 255 2.41 -0.75 -3.08
N GLN A 256 1.82 -0.33 -1.95
CA GLN A 256 0.56 0.42 -1.94
C GLN A 256 0.75 1.93 -1.79
N THR A 257 1.80 2.39 -1.11
CA THR A 257 2.02 3.82 -0.79
C THR A 257 2.78 4.59 -1.86
N GLY A 258 3.50 3.88 -2.74
CA GLY A 258 4.32 4.48 -3.79
C GLY A 258 3.51 5.03 -4.97
N PHE A 259 4.23 5.62 -5.90
CA PHE A 259 3.70 6.26 -7.12
C PHE A 259 2.59 7.27 -6.83
N GLY A 260 2.87 8.29 -6.03
CA GLY A 260 1.99 9.45 -5.89
C GLY A 260 0.82 9.26 -4.93
N ARG A 261 0.59 8.03 -4.45
CA ARG A 261 -0.60 7.68 -3.66
C ARG A 261 -0.75 8.53 -2.40
N THR A 262 0.36 8.83 -1.72
CA THR A 262 0.39 9.60 -0.47
C THR A 262 0.62 11.11 -0.67
N GLY A 263 0.49 11.63 -1.90
CA GLY A 263 0.78 13.04 -2.22
C GLY A 263 2.27 13.35 -2.37
N ARG A 264 3.11 12.31 -2.38
CA ARG A 264 4.55 12.29 -2.71
C ARG A 264 4.81 11.14 -3.67
N PHE A 265 5.93 11.13 -4.39
CA PHE A 265 6.23 9.99 -5.28
C PHE A 265 6.34 8.70 -4.46
N PHE A 266 7.02 8.75 -3.33
CA PHE A 266 7.09 7.67 -2.35
C PHE A 266 6.81 8.20 -0.94
N ALA A 267 6.17 7.37 -0.10
CA ALA A 267 5.82 7.78 1.26
C ALA A 267 7.05 7.98 2.17
N LEU A 268 8.20 7.38 1.83
CA LEU A 268 9.48 7.64 2.49
C LEU A 268 9.79 9.14 2.60
N GLU A 269 9.36 9.95 1.62
CA GLU A 269 9.60 11.39 1.57
C GLU A 269 8.97 12.14 2.75
N HIS A 270 7.88 11.63 3.33
CA HIS A 270 7.23 12.25 4.50
C HIS A 270 8.07 12.13 5.77
N SER A 271 8.90 11.09 5.86
CA SER A 271 9.78 10.84 7.02
C SER A 271 11.23 11.27 6.80
N GLY A 272 11.65 11.38 5.54
CA GLY A 272 13.05 11.59 5.13
C GLY A 272 13.95 10.36 5.32
N VAL A 273 13.39 9.21 5.72
CA VAL A 273 14.15 7.97 5.94
C VAL A 273 14.37 7.26 4.61
N ILE A 274 15.63 7.03 4.25
CA ILE A 274 15.99 6.25 3.06
C ILE A 274 16.20 4.78 3.48
N PRO A 275 15.38 3.83 2.97
CA PRO A 275 15.57 2.42 3.26
C PRO A 275 16.81 1.85 2.53
N ASP A 276 17.21 0.65 2.92
CA ASP A 276 18.26 -0.10 2.22
C ASP A 276 17.69 -0.80 0.97
N ILE A 277 16.43 -1.24 1.04
CA ILE A 277 15.67 -1.82 -0.08
C ILE A 277 14.27 -1.19 -0.08
N LEU A 278 13.81 -0.71 -1.24
CA LEU A 278 12.44 -0.25 -1.46
C LEU A 278 11.71 -1.23 -2.38
N ILE A 279 10.49 -1.62 -2.02
CA ILE A 279 9.64 -2.52 -2.80
C ILE A 279 8.55 -1.69 -3.48
N MET A 280 8.27 -1.98 -4.75
CA MET A 280 7.32 -1.24 -5.58
C MET A 280 6.48 -2.17 -6.47
N ALA A 281 5.20 -1.86 -6.68
CA ALA A 281 4.30 -2.53 -7.62
C ALA A 281 3.06 -1.66 -7.87
N LYS A 282 1.88 -2.27 -8.07
CA LYS A 282 0.56 -1.63 -8.19
C LYS A 282 0.56 -0.39 -9.10
N GLY A 283 0.60 0.82 -8.51
CA GLY A 283 0.63 2.09 -9.22
C GLY A 283 1.78 2.26 -10.21
N LEU A 284 2.83 1.44 -10.13
CA LEU A 284 3.99 1.45 -11.03
C LEU A 284 3.62 1.40 -12.51
N ALA A 285 2.66 0.54 -12.88
CA ALA A 285 2.33 0.26 -14.29
C ALA A 285 0.84 0.39 -14.61
N SER A 286 0.09 1.10 -13.75
CA SER A 286 -1.32 1.48 -13.95
C SER A 286 -2.23 0.37 -14.49
N GLY A 287 -2.06 -0.86 -13.99
CA GLY A 287 -2.89 -2.03 -14.35
C GLY A 287 -2.10 -3.20 -14.94
N MET A 288 -0.94 -2.97 -15.55
CA MET A 288 -0.11 -4.05 -16.06
C MET A 288 0.66 -4.77 -14.93
N PRO A 289 0.85 -6.10 -14.99
CA PRO A 289 1.64 -6.81 -13.99
C PRO A 289 3.11 -6.38 -14.04
N LEU A 290 3.54 -5.63 -13.03
CA LEU A 290 4.91 -5.26 -12.80
C LEU A 290 5.14 -4.95 -11.32
N SER A 291 6.27 -5.41 -10.83
CA SER A 291 6.79 -5.05 -9.52
C SER A 291 8.31 -4.98 -9.57
N GLY A 292 8.93 -4.56 -8.49
CA GLY A 292 10.37 -4.58 -8.38
C GLY A 292 10.87 -4.12 -7.03
N ILE A 293 12.18 -4.19 -6.88
CA ILE A 293 12.90 -3.61 -5.76
C ILE A 293 13.96 -2.64 -6.27
N ALA A 294 14.16 -1.55 -5.54
CA ALA A 294 15.28 -0.65 -5.70
C ALA A 294 16.18 -0.77 -4.46
N SER A 295 17.49 -0.87 -4.64
CA SER A 295 18.44 -0.95 -3.54
C SER A 295 19.75 -0.26 -3.92
N ARG A 296 20.59 -0.01 -2.91
CA ARG A 296 21.95 0.48 -3.14
C ARG A 296 22.75 -0.58 -3.89
N ARG A 297 23.58 -0.13 -4.82
CA ARG A 297 24.46 -0.99 -5.63
C ARG A 297 25.28 -1.98 -4.81
N GLU A 298 25.84 -1.57 -3.67
CA GLU A 298 26.66 -2.45 -2.83
C GLU A 298 25.86 -3.59 -2.18
N ILE A 299 24.57 -3.39 -1.92
CA ILE A 299 23.69 -4.45 -1.43
C ILE A 299 23.32 -5.38 -2.58
N MET A 300 22.88 -4.82 -3.72
CA MET A 300 22.48 -5.61 -4.89
C MET A 300 23.62 -6.49 -5.41
N LYS A 301 24.88 -6.01 -5.38
CA LYS A 301 26.07 -6.77 -5.79
C LYS A 301 26.34 -8.03 -4.96
N LYS A 302 25.81 -8.13 -3.75
CA LYS A 302 25.94 -9.33 -2.90
C LYS A 302 24.95 -10.42 -3.29
N TRP A 303 23.99 -10.13 -4.18
CA TRP A 303 23.03 -11.12 -4.66
C TRP A 303 23.70 -12.01 -5.71
N LEU A 304 23.75 -13.32 -5.44
CA LEU A 304 24.41 -14.29 -6.31
C LEU A 304 23.74 -14.30 -7.70
N PRO A 305 24.48 -14.03 -8.80
CA PRO A 305 23.94 -14.06 -10.15
C PRO A 305 23.24 -15.39 -10.45
N GLY A 306 22.03 -15.32 -11.02
CA GLY A 306 21.21 -16.50 -11.34
C GLY A 306 20.45 -17.12 -10.16
N SER A 307 20.70 -16.70 -8.91
CA SER A 307 20.00 -17.25 -7.73
C SER A 307 18.54 -16.77 -7.57
N HIS A 308 18.17 -15.75 -8.32
CA HIS A 308 16.80 -15.27 -8.44
C HIS A 308 16.56 -14.68 -9.83
N GLY A 309 15.30 -14.72 -10.26
CA GLY A 309 14.87 -14.29 -11.58
C GLY A 309 13.40 -14.63 -11.73
N GLY A 310 12.98 -14.82 -12.97
CA GLY A 310 11.64 -15.24 -13.34
C GLY A 310 11.52 -15.25 -14.86
N THR A 311 10.50 -15.94 -15.36
CA THR A 311 10.26 -15.99 -16.80
C THR A 311 9.77 -14.65 -17.32
N TYR A 312 8.82 -14.01 -16.62
CA TYR A 312 8.12 -12.85 -17.17
C TYR A 312 8.69 -11.50 -16.76
N GLY A 313 9.20 -11.36 -15.54
CA GLY A 313 9.63 -10.07 -14.99
C GLY A 313 11.04 -9.65 -15.45
N PRO A 314 11.25 -8.39 -15.88
CA PRO A 314 10.25 -7.39 -16.30
C PRO A 314 9.71 -7.66 -17.71
N ASN A 315 8.38 -7.79 -17.85
CA ASN A 315 7.76 -7.93 -19.16
C ASN A 315 7.89 -6.60 -19.94
N LEU A 316 8.19 -6.65 -21.23
CA LEU A 316 8.46 -5.44 -22.02
C LEU A 316 7.23 -4.53 -22.15
N VAL A 317 6.05 -5.10 -22.36
CA VAL A 317 4.78 -4.36 -22.42
C VAL A 317 4.48 -3.70 -21.08
N SER A 318 4.66 -4.43 -19.97
CA SER A 318 4.53 -3.87 -18.62
C SER A 318 5.55 -2.76 -18.34
N ALA A 319 6.79 -2.91 -18.78
CA ALA A 319 7.83 -1.88 -18.63
C ALA A 319 7.50 -0.61 -19.43
N ALA A 320 7.00 -0.75 -20.67
CA ALA A 320 6.55 0.37 -21.47
C ALA A 320 5.35 1.10 -20.84
N ALA A 321 4.39 0.35 -20.28
CA ALA A 321 3.29 0.90 -19.51
C ALA A 321 3.81 1.70 -18.30
N ALA A 322 4.76 1.16 -17.55
CA ALA A 322 5.35 1.84 -16.40
C ALA A 322 6.11 3.13 -16.77
N VAL A 323 6.87 3.12 -17.87
CA VAL A 323 7.51 4.32 -18.41
C VAL A 323 6.46 5.39 -18.73
N ALA A 324 5.37 5.03 -19.41
CA ALA A 324 4.28 5.95 -19.72
C ALA A 324 3.57 6.44 -18.46
N THR A 325 3.31 5.58 -17.49
CA THR A 325 2.73 5.92 -16.19
C THR A 325 3.56 6.97 -15.45
N ILE A 326 4.86 6.75 -15.29
CA ILE A 326 5.74 7.71 -14.58
C ILE A 326 5.77 9.07 -15.31
N LYS A 327 5.81 9.07 -16.64
CA LYS A 327 5.77 10.32 -17.44
C LYS A 327 4.45 11.07 -17.26
N VAL A 328 3.32 10.38 -17.40
CA VAL A 328 1.97 10.94 -17.18
C VAL A 328 1.87 11.55 -15.80
N MET A 329 2.29 10.81 -14.77
CA MET A 329 2.24 11.29 -13.39
C MET A 329 2.99 12.60 -13.18
N ARG A 330 4.17 12.76 -13.79
CA ARG A 330 4.99 13.98 -13.69
C ARG A 330 4.41 15.13 -14.51
N GLU A 331 4.04 14.86 -15.75
CA GLU A 331 3.61 15.90 -16.70
C GLU A 331 2.21 16.43 -16.37
N GLU A 332 1.31 15.57 -15.88
CA GLU A 332 -0.06 15.91 -15.50
C GLU A 332 -0.20 16.25 -14.01
N LYS A 333 0.93 16.33 -13.27
CA LYS A 333 0.98 16.75 -11.86
C LYS A 333 0.07 15.93 -10.95
N LEU A 334 0.06 14.61 -11.14
CA LEU A 334 -0.83 13.72 -10.40
C LEU A 334 -0.45 13.59 -8.91
N ILE A 335 0.81 13.87 -8.58
CA ILE A 335 1.31 13.85 -7.19
C ILE A 335 0.74 15.05 -6.44
N GLU A 336 0.81 16.22 -7.06
CA GLU A 336 0.24 17.47 -6.55
C GLU A 336 -1.28 17.37 -6.45
N ASN A 337 -1.94 16.77 -7.45
CA ASN A 337 -3.38 16.51 -7.39
C ASN A 337 -3.73 15.55 -6.25
N SER A 338 -2.96 14.47 -6.06
CA SER A 338 -3.13 13.54 -4.92
C SER A 338 -3.02 14.26 -3.57
N ALA A 339 -2.05 15.16 -3.42
CA ALA A 339 -1.92 15.98 -2.22
C ALA A 339 -3.12 16.91 -2.01
N ALA A 340 -3.55 17.63 -3.05
CA ALA A 340 -4.66 18.58 -2.97
C ALA A 340 -6.02 17.90 -2.73
N ARG A 341 -6.33 16.86 -3.50
CA ARG A 341 -7.59 16.10 -3.40
C ARG A 341 -7.63 15.26 -2.13
N GLY A 342 -6.50 14.71 -1.71
CA GLY A 342 -6.35 14.06 -0.40
C GLY A 342 -6.68 15.00 0.75
N ALA A 343 -6.14 16.22 0.73
CA ALA A 343 -6.44 17.24 1.74
C ALA A 343 -7.94 17.63 1.76
N GLN A 344 -8.56 17.81 0.59
CA GLN A 344 -10.00 18.06 0.46
C GLN A 344 -10.84 16.92 1.04
N LEU A 345 -10.52 15.67 0.67
CA LEU A 345 -11.20 14.48 1.17
C LEU A 345 -11.07 14.36 2.70
N MET A 346 -9.86 14.50 3.23
CA MET A 346 -9.59 14.48 4.67
C MET A 346 -10.40 15.55 5.42
N ALA A 347 -10.47 16.78 4.89
CA ALA A 347 -11.24 17.86 5.49
C ALA A 347 -12.75 17.54 5.50
N GLY A 348 -13.29 17.04 4.39
CA GLY A 348 -14.69 16.64 4.29
C GLY A 348 -15.05 15.50 5.26
N LEU A 349 -14.21 14.47 5.32
CA LEU A 349 -14.42 13.33 6.23
C LEU A 349 -14.30 13.74 7.70
N ARG A 350 -13.40 14.66 8.06
CA ARG A 350 -13.30 15.20 9.43
C ARG A 350 -14.50 16.06 9.82
N LYS A 351 -15.09 16.78 8.85
CA LYS A 351 -16.37 17.47 9.08
C LYS A 351 -17.46 16.46 9.41
N LEU A 352 -17.58 15.38 8.62
CA LEU A 352 -18.53 14.30 8.90
C LEU A 352 -18.23 13.60 10.24
N GLN A 353 -16.97 13.42 10.61
CA GLN A 353 -16.61 12.88 11.93
C GLN A 353 -17.13 13.73 13.10
N ALA A 354 -17.19 15.05 12.95
CA ALA A 354 -17.75 15.93 13.97
C ALA A 354 -19.27 15.75 14.13
N GLU A 355 -19.95 15.41 13.03
CA GLU A 355 -21.41 15.22 12.95
C GLU A 355 -21.84 13.80 13.35
N PHE A 356 -21.07 12.77 12.95
CA PHE A 356 -21.40 11.35 13.13
C PHE A 356 -20.42 10.68 14.11
N LYS A 357 -20.86 10.46 15.36
CA LYS A 357 -20.04 9.88 16.44
C LYS A 357 -19.59 8.44 16.20
N GLN A 358 -20.23 7.73 15.29
CA GLN A 358 -19.80 6.41 14.81
C GLN A 358 -18.47 6.44 14.06
N ILE A 359 -18.01 7.60 13.58
CA ILE A 359 -16.66 7.75 13.01
C ILE A 359 -15.67 7.99 14.15
N GLY A 360 -14.91 6.94 14.50
CA GLY A 360 -13.90 6.99 15.56
C GLY A 360 -12.62 7.72 15.15
N ASP A 361 -12.14 7.53 13.92
CA ASP A 361 -10.92 8.15 13.42
C ASP A 361 -10.96 8.42 11.91
N VAL A 362 -10.29 9.49 11.49
CA VAL A 362 -10.06 9.87 10.09
C VAL A 362 -8.58 10.19 9.89
N ARG A 363 -7.91 9.36 9.09
CA ARG A 363 -6.45 9.37 8.94
C ARG A 363 -6.03 9.05 7.51
N GLY A 364 -4.79 9.39 7.16
CA GLY A 364 -4.22 9.08 5.84
C GLY A 364 -3.33 10.20 5.32
N LEU A 365 -2.77 9.96 4.13
CA LEU A 365 -1.93 10.90 3.39
C LEU A 365 -2.32 10.87 1.91
N GLY A 366 -2.35 12.04 1.24
CA GLY A 366 -2.77 12.15 -0.16
C GLY A 366 -4.11 11.44 -0.43
N CYS A 367 -4.24 10.79 -1.58
CA CYS A 367 -5.40 9.95 -1.93
C CYS A 367 -5.33 8.53 -1.30
N MET A 368 -4.82 8.39 -0.08
CA MET A 368 -4.83 7.17 0.72
C MET A 368 -5.39 7.50 2.11
N VAL A 369 -6.72 7.50 2.22
CA VAL A 369 -7.45 7.98 3.41
C VAL A 369 -8.34 6.87 3.97
N ALA A 370 -8.50 6.84 5.29
CA ALA A 370 -9.38 5.92 5.99
C ALA A 370 -10.38 6.63 6.89
N THR A 371 -11.55 6.01 7.01
CA THR A 371 -12.58 6.32 7.99
C THR A 371 -12.81 5.06 8.82
N GLU A 372 -12.51 5.13 10.11
CA GLU A 372 -12.69 4.02 11.03
C GLU A 372 -13.97 4.15 11.85
N PHE A 373 -14.75 3.08 11.92
CA PHE A 373 -16.04 3.04 12.58
C PHE A 373 -16.00 2.32 13.92
N ILE A 374 -16.73 2.88 14.88
CA ILE A 374 -16.84 2.37 16.25
C ILE A 374 -18.31 2.34 16.71
N ASP A 375 -18.60 1.44 17.64
CA ASP A 375 -19.87 1.39 18.35
C ASP A 375 -19.93 2.45 19.46
N ALA A 376 -21.07 2.52 20.15
CA ALA A 376 -21.29 3.46 21.25
C ALA A 376 -20.34 3.24 22.46
N GLN A 377 -19.65 2.09 22.54
CA GLN A 377 -18.64 1.78 23.55
C GLN A 377 -17.21 2.02 23.04
N GLY A 378 -17.05 2.54 21.83
CA GLY A 378 -15.75 2.82 21.22
C GLY A 378 -15.02 1.58 20.70
N LYS A 379 -15.74 0.47 20.48
CA LYS A 379 -15.19 -0.77 19.89
C LYS A 379 -15.43 -0.81 18.38
N PRO A 380 -14.62 -1.56 17.62
CA PRO A 380 -14.78 -1.70 16.16
C PRO A 380 -16.19 -2.11 15.71
N ASP A 381 -16.81 -1.35 14.80
CA ASP A 381 -18.15 -1.67 14.26
C ASP A 381 -18.11 -2.09 12.78
N LYS A 382 -17.96 -3.40 12.57
CA LYS A 382 -17.99 -4.01 11.23
C LYS A 382 -19.37 -3.92 10.57
N ALA A 383 -20.44 -4.12 11.34
CA ALA A 383 -21.79 -4.23 10.77
C ALA A 383 -22.23 -2.89 10.18
N MET A 384 -21.96 -1.79 10.88
CA MET A 384 -22.17 -0.44 10.40
C MET A 384 -21.32 -0.15 9.15
N THR A 385 -20.03 -0.52 9.19
CA THR A 385 -19.11 -0.34 8.06
C THR A 385 -19.61 -1.02 6.79
N ASP A 386 -20.03 -2.29 6.87
CA ASP A 386 -20.56 -3.04 5.73
C ASP A 386 -21.86 -2.40 5.20
N LYS A 387 -22.74 -1.92 6.09
CA LYS A 387 -23.99 -1.23 5.73
C LYS A 387 -23.70 0.04 4.94
N ILE A 388 -22.76 0.87 5.41
CA ILE A 388 -22.38 2.13 4.75
C ILE A 388 -21.76 1.87 3.37
N VAL A 389 -20.85 0.89 3.26
CA VAL A 389 -20.24 0.51 1.97
C VAL A 389 -21.31 0.05 0.98
N LYS A 390 -22.28 -0.75 1.43
CA LYS A 390 -23.40 -1.17 0.60
C LYS A 390 -24.24 0.02 0.12
N LEU A 391 -24.61 0.93 1.03
CA LEU A 391 -25.38 2.12 0.68
C LEU A 391 -24.63 3.02 -0.33
N CYS A 392 -23.32 3.20 -0.15
CA CYS A 392 -22.50 3.93 -1.13
C CYS A 392 -22.52 3.26 -2.51
N ALA A 393 -22.40 1.93 -2.56
CA ALA A 393 -22.43 1.18 -3.82
C ALA A 393 -23.80 1.23 -4.51
N ASP A 394 -24.89 1.19 -3.74
CA ASP A 394 -26.26 1.38 -4.24
C ASP A 394 -26.42 2.79 -4.86
N HIS A 395 -25.66 3.78 -4.37
CA HIS A 395 -25.51 5.13 -4.94
C HIS A 395 -24.29 5.30 -5.87
N LYS A 396 -23.79 4.20 -6.43
CA LYS A 396 -22.75 4.16 -7.46
C LYS A 396 -21.36 4.67 -7.03
N LEU A 397 -21.04 4.67 -5.73
CA LEU A 397 -19.70 4.93 -5.19
C LEU A 397 -19.09 3.64 -4.63
N LEU A 398 -17.99 3.17 -5.23
CA LEU A 398 -17.31 1.94 -4.82
C LEU A 398 -16.23 2.21 -3.78
N LEU A 399 -16.40 1.69 -2.56
CA LEU A 399 -15.47 1.80 -1.45
C LEU A 399 -15.11 0.43 -0.89
N LEU A 400 -13.85 0.23 -0.50
CA LEU A 400 -13.42 -1.04 0.09
C LEU A 400 -13.27 -0.94 1.61
N THR A 401 -13.38 -2.08 2.29
CA THR A 401 -13.02 -2.18 3.71
C THR A 401 -11.60 -2.71 3.90
N CYS A 402 -10.98 -2.38 5.02
CA CYS A 402 -9.69 -2.88 5.48
C CYS A 402 -9.65 -2.93 7.03
N GLY A 403 -8.47 -3.16 7.62
CA GLY A 403 -8.29 -3.30 9.06
C GLY A 403 -8.64 -4.70 9.59
N PRO A 404 -8.04 -5.13 10.72
CA PRO A 404 -8.22 -6.48 11.27
C PRO A 404 -9.67 -6.79 11.64
N TYR A 405 -10.43 -5.79 12.09
CA TYR A 405 -11.84 -5.92 12.46
C TYR A 405 -12.80 -5.60 11.30
N GLN A 406 -12.27 -5.25 10.12
CA GLN A 406 -13.05 -4.85 8.94
C GLN A 406 -14.02 -3.68 9.19
N ASN A 407 -13.67 -2.80 10.13
CA ASN A 407 -14.42 -1.61 10.52
C ASN A 407 -13.85 -0.31 9.91
N VAL A 408 -12.95 -0.43 8.93
CA VAL A 408 -12.29 0.72 8.30
C VAL A 408 -12.68 0.76 6.84
N ILE A 409 -13.26 1.88 6.40
CA ILE A 409 -13.44 2.20 4.98
C ILE A 409 -12.17 2.87 4.49
N ARG A 410 -11.63 2.38 3.38
CA ARG A 410 -10.50 2.97 2.68
C ARG A 410 -10.95 3.70 1.43
N TRP A 411 -10.43 4.90 1.29
CA TRP A 411 -10.60 5.80 0.16
C TRP A 411 -9.32 5.82 -0.65
N ILE A 412 -9.37 5.27 -1.86
CA ILE A 412 -8.22 5.15 -2.73
C ILE A 412 -8.59 5.44 -4.19
N PRO A 413 -9.09 6.65 -4.52
CA PRO A 413 -9.47 7.01 -5.89
C PRO A 413 -8.25 7.04 -6.83
N PRO A 414 -8.42 6.87 -8.15
CA PRO A 414 -7.37 7.22 -9.10
C PRO A 414 -6.90 8.66 -8.91
N LEU A 415 -5.61 8.93 -9.16
CA LEU A 415 -5.00 10.24 -8.89
C LEU A 415 -5.42 11.33 -9.87
N VAL A 416 -6.20 10.97 -10.90
CA VAL A 416 -6.85 11.90 -11.84
C VAL A 416 -8.17 12.47 -11.31
N VAL A 417 -8.62 12.06 -10.12
CA VAL A 417 -9.86 12.56 -9.49
C VAL A 417 -9.83 14.09 -9.34
N ASN A 418 -10.90 14.78 -9.71
CA ASN A 418 -11.00 16.24 -9.61
C ASN A 418 -11.73 16.70 -8.34
N ALA A 419 -11.85 18.02 -8.15
CA ALA A 419 -12.44 18.59 -6.94
C ALA A 419 -13.93 18.22 -6.81
N GLU A 420 -14.66 18.33 -7.92
CA GLU A 420 -16.10 18.10 -7.98
C GLU A 420 -16.45 16.63 -7.69
N GLN A 421 -15.61 15.70 -8.14
CA GLN A 421 -15.75 14.27 -7.87
C GLN A 421 -15.49 13.94 -6.39
N ILE A 422 -14.55 14.63 -5.73
CA ILE A 422 -14.37 14.48 -4.28
C ILE A 422 -15.62 14.96 -3.54
N ASP A 423 -16.18 16.12 -3.94
CA ASP A 423 -17.40 16.65 -3.32
C ASP A 423 -18.62 15.75 -3.56
N GLU A 424 -18.74 15.18 -4.77
CA GLU A 424 -19.79 14.20 -5.09
C GLU A 424 -19.67 12.94 -4.21
N ALA A 425 -18.46 12.39 -4.06
CA ALA A 425 -18.23 11.22 -3.23
C ALA A 425 -18.52 11.48 -1.75
N LEU A 426 -18.11 12.64 -1.23
CA LEU A 426 -18.43 13.07 0.15
C LEU A 426 -19.94 13.23 0.36
N ARG A 427 -20.67 13.77 -0.62
CA ARG A 427 -22.13 13.90 -0.56
C ARG A 427 -22.83 12.54 -0.53
N ILE A 428 -22.41 11.61 -1.39
CA ILE A 428 -22.94 10.23 -1.40
C ILE A 428 -22.69 9.56 -0.04
N PHE A 429 -21.48 9.73 0.49
CA PHE A 429 -21.10 9.12 1.76
C PHE A 429 -21.84 9.73 2.96
N ALA A 430 -22.05 11.04 2.98
CA ALA A 430 -22.89 11.70 3.99
C ALA A 430 -24.32 11.14 3.99
N ALA A 431 -24.94 11.02 2.81
CA ALA A 431 -26.27 10.43 2.69
C ALA A 431 -26.30 8.95 3.13
N ALA A 432 -25.23 8.19 2.88
CA ALA A 432 -25.11 6.81 3.34
C ALA A 432 -24.97 6.74 4.87
N LEU A 433 -24.25 7.67 5.51
CA LEU A 433 -24.16 7.79 6.96
C LEU A 433 -25.53 8.08 7.58
N ASP A 434 -26.25 9.07 7.06
CA ASP A 434 -27.61 9.43 7.52
C ASP A 434 -28.58 8.24 7.41
N ALA A 435 -28.54 7.50 6.30
CA ALA A 435 -29.39 6.32 6.10
C ALA A 435 -28.97 5.11 6.96
N ALA A 436 -27.72 5.09 7.42
CA ALA A 436 -27.20 3.99 8.23
C ALA A 436 -27.62 4.08 9.70
N GLY A 437 -27.89 5.29 10.22
CA GLY A 437 -28.38 5.53 11.58
C GLY A 437 -27.41 6.39 12.38
#